data_AF-A0A811P9M8-F1
#
_entry.id   AF-A0A811P9M8-F1
#
_cell.length_a   1.000
_cell.length_b   1.000
_cell.length_c   1.000
_cell.angle_alpha   90.00
_cell.angle_beta   90.00
_cell.angle_gamma   90.00
#
_symmetry.space_group_name_H-M   'P 1'
#
loop_
_entity.id
_entity.type
_entity.pdbx_description
1 polymer ?
#
loop_
_entity_poly.entity_id
_entity_poly.type
_entity_poly.pdbx_seq_one_letter_code
_entity_poly.pdbx_strand_id
1 'polypeptide(L)'
;MAVAPVAQRKGCIRSTQGPWTVRRRGRGGGLTTSLRHPTPRERENNRQRERRRRQVAARIYAGLRTHAGYALPKHADQNDVLRALCAEAGYHVDDDGNVTRHQGVDSGAAGPSFSSDHQKSPSISGTTEKATLLLQQQQQREEEVKMSLELTLSFAYM
;
A
#
# COMPACT_ATOMS: atom_id res chain seq x y z
N MET A 1 25.90 -38.81 3.64
CA MET A 1 26.01 -37.39 4.04
C MET A 1 24.69 -36.70 3.72
N ALA A 2 23.76 -36.64 4.67
CA ALA A 2 22.45 -36.01 4.46
C ALA A 2 22.60 -34.49 4.55
N VAL A 3 22.31 -33.77 3.47
CA VAL A 3 22.30 -32.30 3.45
C VAL A 3 21.00 -31.83 4.08
N ALA A 4 21.09 -31.14 5.23
CA ALA A 4 19.93 -30.59 5.92
C ALA A 4 19.20 -29.56 5.03
N PRO A 5 17.85 -29.57 4.98
CA PRO A 5 17.11 -28.58 4.21
C PRO A 5 17.28 -27.20 4.84
N VAL A 6 17.78 -26.23 4.05
CA VAL A 6 17.91 -24.83 4.46
C VAL A 6 16.52 -24.30 4.79
N ALA A 7 16.25 -24.06 6.07
CA ALA A 7 15.01 -23.47 6.53
C ALA A 7 14.76 -22.14 5.81
N GLN A 8 13.78 -22.12 4.91
CA GLN A 8 13.34 -20.91 4.23
C GLN A 8 12.73 -19.98 5.28
N ARG A 9 13.50 -18.98 5.73
CA ARG A 9 13.01 -17.92 6.60
C ARG A 9 11.89 -17.18 5.88
N LYS A 10 10.64 -17.50 6.21
CA LYS A 10 9.45 -16.82 5.69
C LYS A 10 9.31 -15.49 6.45
N GLY A 11 9.76 -14.42 5.81
CA GLY A 11 9.68 -13.05 6.33
C GLY A 11 10.32 -12.06 5.36
N CYS A 12 10.03 -10.76 5.53
CA CYS A 12 10.62 -9.68 4.71
C CYS A 12 12.15 -9.59 4.84
N ILE A 13 12.72 -10.30 5.82
CA ILE A 13 14.15 -10.54 6.03
C ILE A 13 14.62 -11.56 4.99
N ARG A 14 14.68 -11.14 3.72
CA ARG A 14 15.35 -11.93 2.68
C ARG A 14 16.80 -12.11 3.10
N SER A 15 17.30 -13.33 3.00
CA SER A 15 18.73 -13.59 3.17
C SER A 15 19.49 -12.66 2.22
N THR A 16 20.56 -12.04 2.72
CA THR A 16 21.49 -11.25 1.89
C THR A 16 22.09 -12.09 0.77
N GLN A 17 22.05 -13.42 0.91
CA GLN A 17 22.49 -14.42 -0.05
C GLN A 17 21.32 -15.28 -0.51
N GLY A 18 21.11 -15.36 -1.83
CA GLY A 18 20.14 -16.27 -2.44
C GLY A 18 19.42 -15.69 -3.66
N PRO A 19 18.72 -16.55 -4.41
CA PRO A 19 17.86 -16.10 -5.49
C PRO A 19 16.67 -15.30 -4.94
N TRP A 20 16.30 -14.24 -5.64
CA TRP A 20 15.05 -13.51 -5.39
C TRP A 20 13.91 -14.20 -6.12
N THR A 21 12.81 -14.42 -5.39
CA THR A 21 11.54 -14.86 -5.97
C THR A 21 10.90 -13.70 -6.73
N VAL A 22 10.72 -13.86 -8.04
CA VAL A 22 10.05 -12.90 -8.90
C VAL A 22 8.76 -13.53 -9.37
N ARG A 23 7.63 -12.84 -9.14
CA ARG A 23 6.32 -13.26 -9.65
C ARG A 23 6.02 -12.39 -10.86
N ARG A 24 5.76 -13.00 -12.01
CA ARG A 24 5.34 -12.31 -13.22
C ARG A 24 3.95 -12.80 -13.60
N ARG A 25 3.10 -11.90 -14.08
CA ARG A 25 1.79 -12.25 -14.63
C ARG A 25 1.96 -12.47 -16.13
N GLY A 26 1.60 -13.67 -16.60
CA GLY A 26 1.58 -13.96 -18.03
C GLY A 26 0.36 -13.35 -18.73
N ARG A 27 0.40 -13.27 -20.07
CA ARG A 27 -0.71 -12.74 -20.89
C ARG A 27 -2.05 -13.47 -20.69
N GLY A 28 -2.02 -14.74 -20.27
CA GLY A 28 -3.22 -15.55 -19.95
C GLY A 28 -3.65 -15.52 -18.48
N GLY A 29 -3.21 -14.54 -17.69
CA GLY A 29 -3.64 -14.40 -16.29
C GLY A 29 -2.92 -15.32 -15.27
N GLY A 30 -2.23 -16.37 -15.72
CA GLY A 30 -1.42 -17.23 -14.87
C GLY A 30 -0.24 -16.50 -14.20
N LEU A 31 -0.02 -16.76 -12.91
CA LEU A 31 1.14 -16.28 -12.15
C LEU A 31 2.29 -17.27 -12.29
N THR A 32 3.37 -16.86 -12.96
CA THR A 32 4.62 -17.63 -12.97
C THR A 32 5.56 -17.11 -11.89
N THR A 33 6.09 -18.02 -11.07
CA THR A 33 7.08 -17.69 -10.04
C THR A 33 8.44 -18.20 -10.51
N SER A 34 9.39 -17.30 -10.72
CA SER A 34 10.76 -17.65 -11.13
C SER A 34 11.78 -17.18 -10.09
N LEU A 35 12.87 -17.93 -9.98
CA LEU A 35 14.01 -17.59 -9.14
C LEU A 35 15.04 -16.84 -9.99
N ARG A 36 15.37 -15.61 -9.59
CA ARG A 36 16.40 -14.79 -10.24
C ARG A 36 17.58 -14.62 -9.31
N HIS A 37 18.80 -14.79 -9.80
CA HIS A 37 20.01 -14.47 -9.04
C HIS A 37 20.38 -12.99 -9.28
N PRO A 38 20.18 -12.09 -8.29
CA PRO A 38 20.48 -10.67 -8.46
C PRO A 38 21.98 -10.42 -8.38
N THR A 39 22.46 -9.46 -9.16
CA THR A 39 23.86 -9.04 -9.17
C THR A 39 24.25 -8.37 -7.84
N PRO A 40 25.55 -8.36 -7.48
CA PRO A 40 26.02 -7.68 -6.26
C PRO A 40 25.62 -6.20 -6.21
N ARG A 41 25.68 -5.49 -7.34
CA ARG A 41 25.28 -4.08 -7.47
C ARG A 41 23.80 -3.87 -7.20
N GLU A 42 22.92 -4.73 -7.74
CA GLU A 42 21.48 -4.65 -7.48
C GLU A 42 21.15 -4.87 -5.99
N ARG A 43 21.87 -5.78 -5.31
CA ARG A 43 21.69 -6.02 -3.87
C ARG A 43 22.14 -4.82 -3.05
N GLU A 44 23.29 -4.23 -3.38
CA GLU A 44 23.79 -3.04 -2.70
C GLU A 44 22.83 -1.85 -2.88
N ASN A 45 22.32 -1.64 -4.10
CA ASN A 45 21.30 -0.62 -4.34
C ASN A 45 20.03 -0.84 -3.49
N ASN A 46 19.58 -2.10 -3.34
CA ASN A 46 18.44 -2.42 -2.48
C ASN A 46 18.75 -2.15 -0.99
N ARG A 47 19.94 -2.51 -0.52
CA ARG A 47 20.41 -2.23 0.85
C ARG A 47 20.44 -0.74 1.15
N GLN A 48 20.96 0.06 0.22
CA GLN A 48 20.97 1.52 0.35
C GLN A 48 19.57 2.13 0.30
N ARG A 49 18.69 1.61 -0.57
CA ARG A 49 17.29 2.05 -0.62
C ARG A 49 16.60 1.75 0.72
N GLU A 50 16.79 0.56 1.26
CA GLU A 50 16.19 0.16 2.52
C GLU A 50 16.77 0.95 3.71
N ARG A 51 18.08 1.22 3.73
CA ARG A 51 18.71 2.12 4.70
C ARG A 51 18.12 3.53 4.63
N ARG A 52 17.97 4.09 3.42
CA ARG A 52 17.34 5.41 3.22
C ARG A 52 15.90 5.41 3.69
N ARG A 53 15.10 4.39 3.35
CA ARG A 53 13.72 4.23 3.82
C ARG A 53 13.63 4.22 5.35
N ARG A 54 14.50 3.45 6.01
CA ARG A 54 14.54 3.37 7.48
C ARG A 54 15.02 4.65 8.13
N GLN A 55 15.97 5.36 7.52
CA GLN A 55 16.42 6.67 8.01
C GLN A 55 15.29 7.71 7.96
N VAL A 56 14.50 7.73 6.89
CA VAL A 56 13.33 8.63 6.78
C VAL A 56 12.31 8.31 7.87
N ALA A 57 11.96 7.03 8.06
CA ALA A 57 11.04 6.62 9.13
C ALA A 57 11.57 7.02 10.52
N ALA A 58 12.87 6.80 10.80
CA ALA A 58 13.48 7.20 12.06
C ALA A 58 13.42 8.72 12.31
N ARG A 59 13.60 9.54 11.27
CA ARG A 59 13.44 11.01 11.36
C ARG A 59 12.00 11.40 11.68
N ILE A 60 11.03 10.75 11.06
CA ILE A 60 9.60 10.99 11.33
C ILE A 60 9.27 10.64 12.79
N TYR A 61 9.67 9.47 13.28
CA TYR A 61 9.42 9.07 14.68
C TYR A 61 10.11 9.99 15.68
N ALA A 62 11.33 10.44 15.39
CA ALA A 62 12.03 11.40 16.22
C ALA A 62 11.25 12.72 16.33
N GLY A 63 10.74 13.24 15.21
CA GLY A 63 9.93 14.46 15.20
C GLY A 63 8.59 14.31 15.94
N LEU A 64 7.90 13.18 15.78
CA LEU A 64 6.68 12.89 16.53
C LEU A 64 6.95 12.84 18.03
N ARG A 65 8.06 12.20 18.44
CA ARG A 65 8.44 12.13 19.87
C ARG A 65 8.67 13.52 20.48
N THR A 66 9.27 14.45 19.73
CA THR A 66 9.59 15.79 20.26
C THR A 66 8.41 16.74 20.23
N HIS A 67 7.50 16.61 19.26
CA HIS A 67 6.48 17.63 18.99
C HIS A 67 5.04 17.21 19.27
N ALA A 68 4.71 15.92 19.25
CA ALA A 68 3.32 15.47 19.35
C ALA A 68 2.77 15.40 20.79
N GLY A 69 3.61 15.68 21.81
CA GLY A 69 3.15 15.76 23.20
C GLY A 69 2.65 14.44 23.80
N TYR A 70 2.95 13.29 23.18
CA TYR A 70 2.58 11.99 23.70
C TYR A 70 3.19 11.72 25.08
N ALA A 71 2.40 11.13 25.98
CA ALA A 71 2.85 10.67 27.29
C ALA A 71 3.69 9.39 27.18
N LEU A 72 4.86 9.50 26.56
CA LEU A 72 5.76 8.38 26.30
C LEU A 72 6.78 8.20 27.43
N PRO A 73 7.17 6.94 27.74
CA PRO A 73 8.30 6.67 28.62
C PRO A 73 9.59 7.41 28.20
N LYS A 74 10.43 7.74 29.18
CA LYS A 74 11.72 8.46 28.95
C LYS A 74 12.58 7.82 27.84
N HIS A 75 12.57 6.47 27.75
CA HIS A 75 13.28 5.68 26.75
C HIS A 75 12.34 4.91 25.79
N ALA A 76 11.18 5.48 25.45
CA ALA A 76 10.28 4.89 24.46
C ALA A 76 10.97 4.54 23.14
N ASP A 77 10.58 3.44 22.51
CA ASP A 77 11.07 3.02 21.20
C ASP A 77 10.18 3.55 20.04
N GLN A 78 10.39 3.06 18.81
CA GLN A 78 9.55 3.44 17.67
C GLN A 78 8.13 2.84 17.73
N ASN A 79 7.97 1.68 18.37
CA ASN A 79 6.68 1.00 18.49
C ASN A 79 5.80 1.69 19.54
N ASP A 80 6.38 2.23 20.61
CA ASP A 80 5.68 3.02 21.62
C ASP A 80 5.07 4.29 21.01
N VAL A 81 5.84 4.98 20.16
CA VAL A 81 5.34 6.15 19.41
C VAL A 81 4.20 5.75 18.47
N LEU A 82 4.32 4.59 17.80
CA LEU A 82 3.25 4.06 16.95
C LEU A 82 1.99 3.72 17.73
N ARG A 83 2.12 3.07 18.90
CA ARG A 83 0.99 2.72 19.75
C ARG A 83 0.27 3.97 20.25
N ALA A 84 1.01 5.00 20.67
CA ALA A 84 0.43 6.29 21.06
C ALA A 84 -0.31 6.97 19.91
N LEU A 85 0.26 6.98 18.70
CA LEU A 85 -0.37 7.53 17.50
C LEU A 85 -1.64 6.76 17.11
N CYS A 86 -1.61 5.42 17.20
CA CYS A 86 -2.79 4.59 16.95
C CYS A 86 -3.91 4.87 17.96
N ALA A 87 -3.57 5.00 19.25
CA ALA A 87 -4.53 5.33 20.29
C ALA A 87 -5.19 6.70 20.05
N GLU A 88 -4.41 7.72 19.66
CA GLU A 88 -4.93 9.03 19.27
C GLU A 88 -5.92 8.93 18.10
N ALA A 89 -5.65 8.05 17.13
CA ALA A 89 -6.51 7.80 15.98
C ALA A 89 -7.71 6.86 16.27
N GLY A 90 -7.89 6.40 17.52
CA GLY A 90 -8.98 5.50 17.91
C GLY A 90 -8.76 4.02 17.57
N TYR A 91 -7.51 3.59 17.40
CA TYR A 91 -7.12 2.20 17.19
C TYR A 91 -6.42 1.63 18.43
N HIS A 92 -6.71 0.37 18.75
CA HIS A 92 -6.02 -0.41 19.77
C HIS A 92 -4.98 -1.31 19.11
N VAL A 93 -3.78 -1.38 19.67
CA VAL A 93 -2.69 -2.25 19.18
C VAL A 93 -2.34 -3.24 20.27
N ASP A 94 -2.55 -4.53 20.01
CA ASP A 94 -2.23 -5.62 20.92
C ASP A 94 -0.71 -5.86 20.99
N ASP A 95 -0.25 -6.54 22.04
CA ASP A 95 1.16 -6.93 22.18
C ASP A 95 1.61 -7.92 21.10
N ASP A 96 0.66 -8.66 20.50
CA ASP A 96 0.88 -9.53 19.33
C ASP A 96 1.03 -8.74 18.02
N GLY A 97 0.84 -7.42 18.04
CA GLY A 97 0.96 -6.53 16.88
C GLY A 97 -0.29 -6.45 16.00
N ASN A 98 -1.42 -7.01 16.44
CA ASN A 98 -2.70 -6.83 15.79
C ASN A 98 -3.28 -5.44 16.11
N VAL A 99 -3.98 -4.84 15.15
CA VAL A 99 -4.60 -3.52 15.31
C VAL A 99 -6.11 -3.66 15.15
N THR A 100 -6.86 -3.35 16.21
CA THR A 100 -8.31 -3.34 16.21
C THR A 100 -8.83 -1.92 16.32
N ARG A 101 -10.03 -1.64 15.81
CA ARG A 101 -10.66 -0.33 15.95
C ARG A 101 -11.47 -0.32 17.22
N HIS A 102 -11.32 0.70 18.07
CA HIS A 102 -12.25 0.89 19.18
C HIS A 102 -13.64 1.18 18.59
N GLN A 103 -14.55 0.21 18.71
CA GLN A 103 -15.97 0.44 18.50
C GLN A 103 -16.45 1.27 19.70
N GLY A 104 -16.78 2.53 19.48
CA GLY A 104 -17.31 3.39 20.53
C GLY A 104 -18.57 2.78 21.12
N VAL A 105 -18.52 2.43 22.41
CA VAL A 105 -19.70 2.57 23.26
C VAL A 105 -20.01 4.07 23.32
N ASP A 106 -21.26 4.41 23.06
CA ASP A 106 -21.88 5.74 23.15
C ASP A 106 -21.93 6.56 21.83
N SER A 107 -22.60 6.03 20.82
CA SER A 107 -23.63 6.79 20.08
C SER A 107 -24.44 5.83 19.21
N GLY A 108 -25.74 5.71 19.49
CA GLY A 108 -26.63 4.80 18.78
C GLY A 108 -26.69 5.08 17.29
N ALA A 109 -26.07 4.22 16.49
CA ALA A 109 -26.43 3.96 15.10
C ALA A 109 -25.82 2.62 14.67
N ALA A 110 -26.66 1.81 14.04
CA ALA A 110 -26.43 0.43 13.63
C ALA A 110 -25.09 0.14 12.91
N GLY A 111 -24.39 -0.89 13.41
CA GLY A 111 -23.72 -1.96 12.64
C GLY A 111 -22.25 -1.79 12.22
N PRO A 112 -21.57 -2.84 11.71
CA PRO A 112 -21.74 -4.28 11.97
C PRO A 112 -20.50 -4.90 12.62
N SER A 113 -20.72 -6.00 13.36
CA SER A 113 -19.69 -6.88 13.91
C SER A 113 -18.78 -7.42 12.79
N PHE A 114 -17.47 -7.23 12.91
CA PHE A 114 -16.50 -8.06 12.18
C PHE A 114 -16.00 -9.12 13.16
N SER A 115 -16.61 -10.30 13.10
CA SER A 115 -16.00 -11.50 13.67
C SER A 115 -14.98 -11.99 12.65
N SER A 116 -13.77 -12.27 13.14
CA SER A 116 -12.73 -12.91 12.35
C SER A 116 -13.17 -14.33 11.99
N ASP A 117 -13.37 -14.63 10.71
CA ASP A 117 -13.24 -16.00 10.23
C ASP A 117 -12.91 -16.07 8.73
N HIS A 118 -11.88 -16.87 8.44
CA HIS A 118 -11.54 -17.56 7.19
C HIS A 118 -11.92 -16.94 5.81
N GLN A 119 -10.88 -16.53 5.07
CA GLN A 119 -10.67 -16.69 3.62
C GLN A 119 -11.88 -16.49 2.69
N LYS A 120 -11.98 -15.31 2.08
CA LYS A 120 -12.49 -15.20 0.70
C LYS A 120 -11.78 -14.07 -0.06
N SER A 121 -11.37 -14.38 -1.29
CA SER A 121 -10.58 -13.54 -2.19
C SER A 121 -11.25 -12.19 -2.48
N PRO A 122 -10.50 -11.08 -2.61
CA PRO A 122 -11.07 -9.78 -2.90
C PRO A 122 -11.41 -9.66 -4.39
N SER A 123 -12.71 -9.61 -4.70
CA SER A 123 -13.22 -9.08 -5.96
C SER A 123 -13.03 -7.57 -5.97
N ILE A 124 -12.14 -7.11 -6.87
CA ILE A 124 -11.88 -5.71 -7.17
C ILE A 124 -13.12 -5.14 -7.89
N SER A 125 -13.97 -4.40 -7.18
CA SER A 125 -15.01 -3.56 -7.81
C SER A 125 -14.91 -2.16 -7.21
N GLY A 126 -14.30 -1.24 -7.95
CA GLY A 126 -14.18 0.16 -7.52
C GLY A 126 -13.40 1.07 -8.48
N THR A 127 -12.79 0.53 -9.55
CA THR A 127 -12.01 1.34 -10.51
C THR A 127 -12.76 1.70 -11.79
N THR A 128 -13.99 1.22 -12.00
CA THR A 128 -14.71 1.39 -13.27
C THR A 128 -15.36 2.76 -13.43
N GLU A 129 -15.78 3.43 -12.35
CA GLU A 129 -16.56 4.68 -12.44
C GLU A 129 -15.73 5.89 -12.86
N LYS A 130 -14.45 5.96 -12.44
CA LYS A 130 -13.57 7.07 -12.84
C LYS A 130 -13.11 6.94 -14.30
N ALA A 131 -12.98 5.71 -14.80
CA ALA A 131 -12.60 5.46 -16.18
C ALA A 131 -13.74 5.77 -17.16
N THR A 132 -14.99 5.50 -16.79
CA THR A 132 -16.16 5.82 -17.63
C THR A 132 -16.41 7.33 -17.72
N LEU A 133 -16.27 8.07 -16.62
CA LEU A 133 -16.42 9.53 -16.62
C LEU A 133 -15.40 10.25 -17.51
N LEU A 134 -14.14 9.82 -17.50
CA LEU A 134 -13.12 10.43 -18.35
C LEU A 134 -13.37 10.16 -19.83
N LEU A 135 -13.84 8.95 -20.19
CA LEU A 135 -14.18 8.63 -21.57
C LEU A 135 -15.36 9.46 -22.07
N GLN A 136 -16.39 9.66 -21.22
CA GLN A 136 -17.55 10.48 -21.55
C GLN A 136 -17.17 11.96 -21.74
N GLN A 137 -16.29 12.50 -20.90
CA GLN A 137 -15.78 13.87 -21.06
C GLN A 137 -14.92 14.02 -22.32
N GLN A 138 -14.24 12.96 -22.76
CA GLN A 138 -13.48 12.96 -24.00
C GLN A 138 -14.39 12.98 -25.22
N GLN A 139 -15.48 12.18 -25.19
CA GLN A 139 -16.51 12.20 -26.23
C GLN A 139 -17.20 13.57 -26.33
N GLN A 140 -17.53 14.20 -25.21
CA GLN A 140 -18.13 15.55 -25.21
C GLN A 140 -17.20 16.59 -25.85
N ARG A 141 -15.89 16.53 -25.57
CA ARG A 141 -14.93 17.44 -26.21
C ARG A 141 -14.82 17.21 -27.72
N GLU A 142 -14.88 15.96 -28.18
CA GLU A 142 -14.85 15.65 -29.61
C GLU A 142 -16.11 16.14 -30.32
N GLU A 143 -17.29 16.03 -29.68
CA GLU A 143 -18.54 16.58 -30.23
C GLU A 143 -18.55 18.11 -30.24
N GLU A 144 -18.04 18.78 -29.20
CA GLU A 144 -17.88 20.24 -29.18
C GLU A 144 -16.95 20.73 -30.30
N VAL A 145 -15.84 20.03 -30.55
CA VAL A 145 -14.93 20.35 -31.65
C VAL A 145 -15.62 20.12 -33.01
N LYS A 146 -16.41 19.05 -33.16
CA LYS A 146 -17.17 18.82 -34.39
C LYS A 146 -18.23 19.90 -34.65
N MET A 147 -18.99 20.30 -33.62
CA MET A 147 -19.99 21.38 -33.76
C MET A 147 -19.35 22.73 -34.08
N SER A 148 -18.17 23.03 -33.50
CA SER A 148 -17.45 24.27 -33.82
C SER A 148 -16.89 24.27 -35.24
N LEU A 149 -16.41 23.14 -35.75
CA LEU A 149 -15.94 23.00 -37.14
C LEU A 149 -17.09 23.21 -38.14
N GLU A 150 -18.25 22.58 -37.90
CA GLU A 150 -19.47 22.78 -38.71
C GLU A 150 -19.93 24.24 -38.70
N LEU A 151 -19.91 24.91 -37.54
CA LEU A 151 -20.20 26.35 -37.46
C LEU A 151 -19.19 27.20 -38.24
N THR A 152 -17.89 26.94 -38.12
CA THR A 152 -16.87 27.67 -38.87
C THR A 152 -16.94 27.44 -40.37
N LEU A 153 -17.27 26.22 -40.82
CA LEU A 153 -17.49 25.90 -42.23
C LEU A 153 -18.75 26.61 -42.76
N SER A 154 -19.82 26.70 -41.97
CA SER A 154 -21.01 27.44 -42.36
C SER A 154 -20.78 28.96 -42.46
N PHE A 155 -19.95 29.53 -41.59
CA PHE A 155 -19.59 30.96 -41.63
C PHE A 155 -18.61 31.31 -42.76
N ALA A 156 -17.82 30.35 -43.24
CA ALA A 156 -16.90 30.54 -44.36
C ALA A 156 -17.57 30.38 -45.75
N TYR A 157 -18.79 29.85 -45.82
CA TYR A 157 -19.55 29.59 -47.05
C TYR A 157 -20.86 30.41 -47.15
N MET A 158 -20.93 31.55 -46.46
CA MET A 158 -21.87 32.66 -46.76
C MET A 158 -21.11 33.80 -47.43
#